data_AF-A0A1G1M0V3-F1
#
_entry.id   AF-A0A1G1M0V3-F1
#
_cell.length_a   1.000
_cell.length_b   1.000
_cell.length_c   1.000
_cell.angle_alpha   90.00
_cell.angle_beta   90.00
_cell.angle_gamma   90.00
#
_symmetry.space_group_name_H-M   'P 1'
#
loop_
_entity.id
_entity.type
_entity.pdbx_description
1 polymer ?
#
loop_
_entity_poly.entity_id
_entity_poly.type
_entity_poly.pdbx_seq_one_letter_code
_entity_poly.pdbx_strand_id
1 'polypeptide(L)'
;MSKIKKIYGSKAVYSCLKRYWGYTEFRPWQKETIRAILGERESLTILPTGGGKSMCFQLPALLKDGMAVVISPLISLMKDQVDGLKDMGISAACLNSAQDPARQREVISRIEQGDIKILYLSPERLQT
;
A
#
# COMPACT_ATOMS: atom_id res chain seq x y z
N MET A 1 20.60 0.38 -14.48
CA MET A 1 20.74 -0.72 -13.47
C MET A 1 21.32 -0.28 -12.12
N SER A 2 21.33 1.02 -11.74
CA SER A 2 22.28 1.56 -10.74
C SER A 2 21.75 2.36 -9.53
N LYS A 3 20.47 2.32 -9.14
CA LYS A 3 19.99 2.87 -7.83
C LYS A 3 19.14 1.89 -7.01
N ILE A 4 18.27 1.11 -7.68
CA ILE A 4 17.32 0.19 -7.04
C ILE A 4 18.01 -0.93 -6.22
N LYS A 5 19.12 -1.49 -6.73
CA LYS A 5 19.90 -2.51 -5.98
C LYS A 5 20.56 -1.95 -4.71
N LYS A 6 20.80 -0.64 -4.65
CA LYS A 6 21.54 0.02 -3.58
C LYS A 6 20.66 0.40 -2.38
N ILE A 7 19.37 0.66 -2.61
CA ILE A 7 18.44 1.16 -1.57
C ILE A 7 17.58 0.03 -0.96
N TYR A 8 17.03 -0.87 -1.78
CA TYR A 8 16.10 -1.91 -1.31
C TYR A 8 16.52 -3.31 -1.75
N GLY A 9 17.83 -3.60 -1.74
CA GLY A 9 18.45 -4.77 -2.39
C GLY A 9 17.58 -6.04 -2.39
N SER A 10 17.59 -6.80 -3.50
CA SER A 10 16.64 -7.89 -3.81
C SER A 10 16.20 -8.75 -2.62
N LYS A 11 17.10 -9.04 -1.66
CA LYS A 11 16.77 -9.76 -0.43
C LYS A 11 15.61 -9.13 0.36
N ALA A 12 15.62 -7.81 0.57
CA ALA A 12 14.60 -7.09 1.35
C ALA A 12 13.18 -7.23 0.74
N VAL A 13 13.09 -7.09 -0.59
CA VAL A 13 11.82 -7.22 -1.33
C VAL A 13 11.20 -8.61 -1.14
N TYR A 14 12.00 -9.67 -1.31
CA TYR A 14 11.52 -11.05 -1.17
C TYR A 14 11.30 -11.45 0.30
N SER A 15 12.07 -10.90 1.24
CA SER A 15 11.81 -11.06 2.67
C SER A 15 10.48 -10.43 3.08
N CYS A 16 10.16 -9.25 2.56
CA CYS A 16 8.87 -8.59 2.78
C CYS A 16 7.72 -9.40 2.19
N LEU A 17 7.87 -9.87 0.95
CA LEU A 17 6.90 -10.74 0.28
C LEU A 17 6.60 -11.99 1.12
N LYS A 18 7.65 -12.70 1.56
CA LYS A 18 7.51 -13.91 2.37
C LYS A 18 6.90 -13.62 3.74
N ARG A 19 7.28 -12.51 4.39
CA ARG A 19 6.79 -12.15 5.73
C ARG A 19 5.29 -11.89 5.76
N TYR A 20 4.78 -11.08 4.84
CA TYR A 20 3.40 -10.61 4.90
C TYR A 20 2.44 -11.43 4.03
N TRP A 21 2.91 -11.97 2.91
CA TRP A 21 2.05 -12.75 2.00
C TRP A 21 2.38 -14.25 1.96
N GLY A 22 3.47 -14.70 2.60
CA GLY A 22 3.88 -16.11 2.59
C GLY A 22 4.45 -16.60 1.25
N TYR A 23 4.56 -15.73 0.24
CA TYR A 23 5.03 -16.12 -1.08
C TYR A 23 6.56 -16.07 -1.20
N THR A 24 7.12 -17.00 -1.95
CA THR A 24 8.56 -17.06 -2.27
C THR A 24 8.89 -16.41 -3.61
N GLU A 25 7.89 -16.26 -4.48
CA GLU A 25 8.05 -15.73 -5.83
C GLU A 25 6.91 -14.78 -6.17
N PHE A 26 7.23 -13.79 -7.01
CA PHE A 26 6.23 -12.93 -7.60
C PHE A 26 5.66 -13.58 -8.86
N ARG A 27 4.39 -13.32 -9.13
CA ARG A 27 3.79 -13.56 -10.44
C ARG A 27 4.45 -12.67 -11.50
N PRO A 28 4.34 -13.02 -12.79
CA PRO A 28 4.77 -12.13 -13.88
C PRO A 28 4.26 -10.70 -13.69
N TRP A 29 5.05 -9.71 -14.11
CA TRP A 29 4.72 -8.27 -14.13
C TRP A 29 4.70 -7.56 -12.77
N GLN A 30 4.47 -8.26 -11.67
CA GLN A 30 4.49 -7.65 -10.33
C GLN A 30 5.87 -7.06 -10.00
N LYS A 31 6.95 -7.76 -10.40
CA LYS A 31 8.33 -7.34 -10.13
C LYS A 31 8.64 -6.00 -10.80
N GLU A 32 8.16 -5.79 -12.02
CA GLU A 32 8.38 -4.61 -12.83
C GLU A 32 7.71 -3.38 -12.20
N THR A 33 6.45 -3.49 -11.79
CA THR A 33 5.72 -2.42 -11.09
C THR A 33 6.39 -2.06 -9.76
N ILE A 34 6.72 -3.07 -8.94
CA ILE A 34 7.38 -2.86 -7.65
C ILE A 34 8.73 -2.18 -7.84
N ARG A 35 9.52 -2.59 -8.84
CA ARG A 35 10.81 -1.95 -9.17
C ARG A 35 10.65 -0.52 -9.66
N ALA A 36 9.57 -0.20 -10.38
CA ALA A 36 9.29 1.16 -10.79
C ALA A 36 9.03 2.05 -9.56
N ILE A 37 8.15 1.63 -8.66
CA ILE A 37 7.79 2.38 -7.45
C ILE A 37 8.99 2.54 -6.50
N LEU A 38 9.73 1.46 -6.23
CA LEU A 38 10.95 1.51 -5.40
C LEU A 38 12.07 2.35 -6.05
N GLY A 39 12.04 2.47 -7.38
CA GLY A 39 12.95 3.31 -8.15
C GLY A 39 12.46 4.75 -8.32
N GLU A 40 11.37 5.14 -7.65
CA GLU A 40 10.77 6.49 -7.75
C GLU A 40 10.38 6.87 -9.17
N ARG A 41 9.86 5.89 -9.91
CA ARG A 41 9.33 6.08 -11.26
C ARG A 41 7.82 5.89 -11.24
N GLU A 42 7.14 6.81 -11.91
CA GLU A 42 5.73 6.68 -12.22
C GLU A 42 5.49 5.41 -13.05
N SER A 43 4.33 4.78 -12.86
CA SER A 43 3.99 3.57 -13.57
C SER A 43 2.49 3.45 -13.78
N LEU A 44 2.08 3.08 -14.99
CA LEU A 44 0.74 2.58 -15.29
C LEU A 44 0.79 1.05 -15.30
N THR A 45 0.05 0.42 -14.40
CA THR A 45 -0.01 -1.04 -14.29
C THR A 45 -1.41 -1.54 -14.57
N ILE A 46 -1.55 -2.35 -15.62
CA ILE A 46 -2.82 -2.96 -16.02
C ILE A 46 -2.71 -4.45 -15.74
N LEU A 47 -3.53 -4.94 -14.81
CA LEU A 47 -3.58 -6.35 -14.43
C LEU A 47 -5.04 -6.78 -14.29
N PRO A 48 -5.38 -8.06 -14.57
CA PRO A 48 -6.72 -8.58 -14.35
C PRO A 48 -7.08 -8.59 -12.85
N THR A 49 -8.36 -8.70 -12.54
CA THR A 49 -8.81 -8.99 -11.17
C THR A 49 -8.17 -10.29 -10.67
N GLY A 50 -7.79 -10.34 -9.39
CA GLY A 50 -7.02 -11.46 -8.84
C GLY A 50 -5.55 -11.51 -9.29
N GLY A 51 -5.10 -10.62 -10.18
CA GLY A 51 -3.70 -10.54 -10.64
C GLY A 51 -2.70 -10.02 -9.61
N GLY A 52 -3.14 -9.73 -8.38
CA GLY A 52 -2.28 -9.25 -7.29
C GLY A 52 -1.88 -7.78 -7.42
N LYS A 53 -2.77 -6.93 -7.98
CA LYS A 53 -2.56 -5.48 -8.11
C LYS A 53 -2.21 -4.79 -6.80
N SER A 54 -2.93 -5.12 -5.72
CA SER A 54 -2.73 -4.46 -4.43
C SER A 54 -1.32 -4.61 -3.89
N MET A 55 -0.77 -5.82 -3.99
CA MET A 55 0.60 -6.11 -3.58
C MET A 55 1.63 -5.24 -4.29
N CYS A 56 1.39 -4.90 -5.56
CA CYS A 56 2.33 -4.11 -6.36
C CYS A 56 2.58 -2.72 -5.77
N PHE A 57 1.63 -2.12 -5.04
CA PHE A 57 1.82 -0.86 -4.33
C PHE A 57 1.95 -1.01 -2.81
N GLN A 58 1.33 -2.04 -2.21
CA GLN A 58 1.43 -2.29 -0.76
C GLN A 58 2.84 -2.71 -0.36
N LEU A 59 3.45 -3.66 -1.06
CA LEU A 59 4.80 -4.12 -0.72
C LEU A 59 5.84 -2.99 -0.76
N PRO A 60 5.94 -2.18 -1.82
CA PRO A 60 6.91 -1.09 -1.83
C PRO A 60 6.59 -0.01 -0.80
N ALA A 61 5.30 0.20 -0.44
CA ALA A 61 4.95 1.09 0.66
C ALA A 61 5.63 0.66 1.97
N LEU A 62 5.66 -0.64 2.27
CA LEU A 62 6.30 -1.16 3.49
C LEU A 62 7.82 -0.97 3.52
N LEU A 63 8.45 -0.82 2.36
CA LEU A 63 9.90 -0.68 2.25
C LEU A 63 10.36 0.77 2.23
N LYS A 64 9.58 1.67 1.64
CA LYS A 64 9.90 3.11 1.59
C LYS A 64 9.62 3.78 2.93
N ASP A 65 10.29 4.89 3.21
CA ASP A 65 9.90 5.78 4.32
C ASP A 65 8.59 6.51 4.02
N GLY A 66 7.90 6.96 5.08
CA GLY A 66 6.63 7.67 4.98
C GLY A 66 5.39 6.77 4.84
N MET A 67 4.27 7.38 4.47
CA MET A 67 2.95 6.74 4.31
C MET A 67 2.57 6.65 2.83
N ALA A 68 2.03 5.52 2.40
CA ALA A 68 1.42 5.40 1.09
C ALA A 68 -0.07 5.77 1.14
N VAL A 69 -0.51 6.62 0.21
CA VAL A 69 -1.92 6.96 0.03
C VAL A 69 -2.47 6.20 -1.18
N VAL A 70 -3.54 5.44 -0.95
CA VAL A 70 -4.22 4.62 -1.95
C VAL A 70 -5.62 5.18 -2.18
N ILE A 71 -5.82 5.78 -3.35
CA ILE A 71 -7.10 6.39 -3.69
C ILE A 71 -8.00 5.32 -4.30
N SER A 72 -9.20 5.12 -3.74
CA SER A 72 -10.15 4.13 -4.25
C SER A 72 -11.59 4.64 -4.15
N PRO A 73 -12.41 4.51 -5.21
CA PRO A 73 -13.81 4.92 -5.18
C PRO A 73 -14.72 3.95 -4.40
N LEU A 74 -14.25 2.74 -4.08
CA LEU A 74 -15.09 1.68 -3.51
C LEU A 74 -14.85 1.54 -2.00
N ILE A 75 -15.73 2.11 -1.18
CA ILE A 75 -15.63 2.10 0.29
C ILE A 75 -15.57 0.67 0.86
N SER A 76 -16.38 -0.26 0.34
CA SER A 76 -16.35 -1.66 0.76
C SER A 76 -14.99 -2.29 0.53
N LEU A 77 -14.41 -2.10 -0.67
CA LEU A 77 -13.07 -2.58 -1.00
C LEU A 77 -12.02 -1.96 -0.09
N MET A 78 -12.11 -0.67 0.23
CA MET A 78 -11.18 -0.01 1.15
C MET A 78 -11.17 -0.69 2.52
N LYS A 79 -12.36 -1.04 3.05
CA LYS A 79 -12.48 -1.76 4.32
C LYS A 79 -11.81 -3.13 4.25
N ASP A 80 -12.15 -3.93 3.24
CA ASP A 80 -11.59 -5.27 3.07
C ASP A 80 -10.06 -5.25 2.94
N GLN A 81 -9.51 -4.25 2.23
CA GLN A 81 -8.06 -4.09 2.12
C GLN A 81 -7.41 -3.69 3.45
N VAL A 82 -8.02 -2.78 4.20
CA VAL A 82 -7.49 -2.34 5.51
C VAL A 82 -7.54 -3.47 6.53
N ASP A 83 -8.63 -4.22 6.58
CA ASP A 83 -8.79 -5.35 7.51
C ASP A 83 -7.75 -6.43 7.19
N GLY A 84 -7.59 -6.82 5.91
CA GLY A 84 -6.55 -7.77 5.51
C GLY A 84 -5.12 -7.29 5.82
N LEU A 85 -4.82 -6.00 5.65
CA LEU A 85 -3.51 -5.44 6.02
C LEU A 85 -3.28 -5.52 7.54
N LYS A 86 -4.30 -5.22 8.35
CA LYS A 86 -4.19 -5.33 9.81
C LYS A 86 -4.00 -6.76 10.27
N ASP A 87 -4.67 -7.72 9.64
CA ASP A 87 -4.49 -9.16 9.92
C ASP A 87 -3.05 -9.61 9.62
N MET A 88 -2.41 -8.99 8.63
CA MET A 88 -0.97 -9.17 8.34
C MET A 88 -0.04 -8.41 9.32
N GLY A 89 -0.57 -7.69 10.30
CA GLY A 89 0.19 -6.85 11.23
C GLY A 89 0.71 -5.56 10.61
N ILE A 90 0.13 -5.12 9.48
CA ILE A 90 0.49 -3.87 8.81
C ILE A 90 -0.43 -2.76 9.31
N SER A 91 0.17 -1.65 9.74
CA SER A 91 -0.62 -0.48 10.15
C SER A 91 -1.27 0.19 8.93
N ALA A 92 -2.57 0.02 8.82
CA ALA A 92 -3.38 0.60 7.76
C ALA A 92 -4.67 1.22 8.31
N ALA A 93 -5.20 2.21 7.59
CA ALA A 93 -6.48 2.82 7.86
C ALA A 93 -7.18 3.23 6.56
N CYS A 94 -8.47 3.53 6.66
CA CYS A 94 -9.21 4.19 5.60
C CYS A 94 -9.82 5.49 6.12
N LEU A 95 -9.93 6.48 5.22
CA LEU A 95 -10.63 7.74 5.44
C LEU A 95 -11.63 7.97 4.30
N ASN A 96 -12.92 8.03 4.63
CA ASN A 96 -14.00 8.25 3.67
C ASN A 96 -15.20 8.95 4.32
N SER A 97 -16.21 9.31 3.52
CA SER A 97 -17.42 10.03 3.97
C SER A 97 -18.40 9.18 4.77
N ALA A 98 -18.33 7.84 4.69
CA ALA A 98 -19.25 6.94 5.39
C ALA A 98 -18.86 6.69 6.86
N GLN A 99 -17.65 7.06 7.27
CA GLN A 99 -17.19 6.96 8.65
C GLN A 99 -17.78 8.09 9.50
N ASP A 100 -18.05 7.80 10.78
CA ASP A 100 -18.45 8.85 11.71
C ASP A 100 -17.29 9.86 11.98
N PRO A 101 -17.60 11.10 12.41
CA PRO A 101 -16.58 12.12 12.64
C PRO A 101 -15.56 11.76 13.72
N ALA A 102 -15.92 10.95 14.73
CA ALA A 102 -14.98 10.57 15.78
C ALA A 102 -13.91 9.61 15.22
N ARG A 103 -14.34 8.64 14.40
CA ARG A 103 -13.42 7.74 13.70
C ARG A 103 -12.49 8.48 12.75
N GLN A 104 -13.00 9.50 12.04
CA GLN A 104 -12.17 10.32 11.16
C GLN A 104 -11.08 11.07 11.95
N ARG A 105 -11.44 11.68 13.09
CA ARG A 105 -10.47 12.35 13.98
C ARG A 105 -9.41 11.39 14.51
N GLU A 106 -9.80 10.17 14.89
CA GLU A 106 -8.85 9.13 15.31
C GLU A 106 -7.85 8.79 14.20
N VAL A 107 -8.34 8.59 12.96
CA VAL A 107 -7.46 8.31 11.81
C VAL A 107 -6.52 9.49 11.55
N ILE A 108 -7.01 10.73 11.59
CA ILE A 108 -6.18 11.93 11.41
C ILE A 108 -5.09 12.02 12.48
N SER A 109 -5.43 11.82 13.75
CA SER A 109 -4.45 11.84 14.85
C SER A 109 -3.36 10.78 14.65
N ARG A 110 -3.72 9.58 14.19
CA ARG A 110 -2.75 8.53 13.85
C ARG A 110 -1.88 8.87 12.63
N ILE A 111 -2.40 9.64 11.66
CA ILE A 111 -1.60 10.16 10.54
C ILE A 111 -0.55 11.14 11.08
N GLU A 112 -0.95 12.09 11.94
CA GLU A 112 -0.06 13.08 12.54
C GLU A 112 1.05 12.45 13.40
N GLN A 113 0.75 11.33 14.05
CA GLN A 113 1.71 10.54 14.84
C GLN A 113 2.67 9.72 13.97
N GLY A 114 2.42 9.58 12.67
CA GLY A 114 3.21 8.73 11.78
C GLY A 114 2.91 7.23 11.95
N ASP A 115 1.79 6.89 12.58
CA ASP A 115 1.44 5.52 12.95
C ASP A 115 0.80 4.72 11.82
N ILE A 116 0.55 5.33 10.65
CA ILE A 116 -0.13 4.70 9.52
C ILE A 116 0.85 4.51 8.36
N LYS A 117 0.98 3.26 7.90
CA LYS A 117 1.84 2.94 6.77
C LYS A 117 1.12 3.02 5.43
N ILE A 118 -0.15 2.62 5.42
CA ILE A 118 -1.00 2.62 4.22
C ILE A 118 -2.36 3.23 4.55
N LEU A 119 -2.70 4.33 3.89
CA LEU A 119 -3.98 5.02 4.02
C LEU A 119 -4.81 4.83 2.75
N TYR A 120 -5.96 4.19 2.88
CA TYR A 120 -6.97 4.19 1.82
C TYR A 120 -7.83 5.45 1.92
N LEU A 121 -7.94 6.21 0.85
CA LEU A 121 -8.67 7.49 0.82
C LEU A 121 -9.74 7.47 -0.28
N SER A 122 -10.95 7.95 0.02
CA SER A 122 -11.96 8.14 -1.02
C SER A 122 -11.66 9.42 -1.83
N PRO A 123 -11.94 9.46 -3.14
CA PRO A 123 -11.58 10.61 -3.98
C PRO A 123 -12.13 11.95 -3.50
N GLU A 124 -13.33 11.95 -2.92
CA GLU A 124 -14.01 13.16 -2.44
C GLU A 124 -13.24 13.84 -1.30
N ARG A 125 -12.44 13.08 -0.55
CA ARG A 125 -11.60 13.59 0.55
C ARG A 125 -10.31 14.27 0.09
N LEU A 126 -9.98 14.24 -1.21
CA LEU A 126 -8.84 15.00 -1.75
C LEU A 126 -9.19 16.44 -2.12
N GLN A 127 -10.48 16.73 -2.28
CA GLN A 127 -10.98 18.01 -2.77
C GLN A 127 -11.43 18.96 -1.65
N THR A 128 -11.28 18.54 -0.40
CA THR A 128 -11.65 19.29 0.82
C THR A 128 -10.46 19.39 1.75
#